data_AF-A0A212KUQ1-F1
#
_entry.id   AF-A0A212KUQ1-F1
#
_cell.length_a   1.000
_cell.length_b   1.000
_cell.length_c   1.000
_cell.angle_alpha   90.00
_cell.angle_beta   90.00
_cell.angle_gamma   90.00
#
_symmetry.space_group_name_H-M   'P 1'
#
loop_
_entity.id
_entity.type
_entity.pdbx_description
1 polymer ?
#
loop_
_entity_poly.entity_id
_entity_poly.type
_entity_poly.pdbx_seq_one_letter_code
_entity_poly.pdbx_strand_id
1 'polypeptide(L)'
;MVTVHEDESIVATWQKLLALLLKEQGYYQAIYDITEDEHGRLVRGRPLNEVMGLLKKKKILVTCIDEIDNMLAPLRNIWIEHKDDSAVCIEIQQTVSQLDETLKKTLVLDQRNQQLMKQQLSVLSAQVAKGTKGV
;
A
#
# COMPACT_ATOMS: atom_id res chain seq x y z
N MET A 1 32.49 25.09 -17.18
CA MET A 1 32.82 23.77 -17.78
C MET A 1 32.61 22.72 -16.69
N VAL A 2 31.35 22.39 -16.46
CA VAL A 2 30.92 21.19 -15.74
C VAL A 2 29.88 20.54 -16.67
N THR A 3 29.03 19.61 -16.26
CA THR A 3 27.77 19.28 -16.98
C THR A 3 27.81 18.35 -18.21
N VAL A 4 28.57 17.25 -18.19
CA VAL A 4 28.19 16.07 -19.01
C VAL A 4 28.08 14.82 -18.14
N HIS A 5 29.06 14.61 -17.24
CA HIS A 5 28.99 13.50 -16.28
C HIS A 5 28.02 13.72 -15.12
N GLU A 6 27.72 14.98 -14.75
CA GLU A 6 26.72 15.27 -13.72
C GLU A 6 25.30 14.99 -14.21
N ASP A 7 24.99 15.34 -15.47
CA ASP A 7 23.66 15.12 -16.06
C ASP A 7 23.36 13.63 -16.28
N GLU A 8 24.33 12.83 -16.75
CA GLU A 8 24.15 11.37 -16.90
C GLU A 8 23.91 10.69 -15.53
N SER A 9 24.59 11.15 -14.48
CA SER A 9 24.44 10.62 -13.13
C SER A 9 23.08 10.96 -12.51
N ILE A 10 22.56 12.15 -12.78
CA ILE A 10 21.25 12.59 -12.27
C ILE A 10 20.13 11.84 -12.98
N VAL A 11 20.20 11.69 -14.31
CA VAL A 11 19.19 10.95 -15.07
C VAL A 11 19.15 9.47 -14.65
N ALA A 12 20.30 8.83 -14.43
CA ALA A 12 20.36 7.47 -13.91
C ALA A 12 19.73 7.35 -12.51
N THR A 13 19.90 8.38 -11.67
CA THR A 13 19.27 8.45 -10.35
C THR A 13 17.76 8.54 -10.46
N TRP A 14 17.23 9.35 -11.37
CA TRP A 14 15.79 9.47 -11.61
C TRP A 14 15.19 8.18 -12.18
N GLN A 15 15.87 7.52 -13.11
CA GLN A 15 15.43 6.22 -13.61
C GLN A 15 15.34 5.17 -12.49
N LYS A 16 16.33 5.15 -11.58
CA LYS A 16 16.29 4.27 -10.41
C LYS A 16 15.15 4.62 -9.46
N LEU A 17 14.91 5.91 -9.21
CA LEU A 17 13.79 6.40 -8.40
C LEU A 17 12.47 5.94 -9.00
N LEU A 18 12.25 6.18 -10.29
CA LEU A 18 11.05 5.77 -11.00
C LEU A 18 10.84 4.25 -10.92
N ALA A 19 11.87 3.44 -11.17
CA ALA A 19 11.78 1.99 -11.08
C ALA A 19 11.34 1.50 -9.68
N LEU A 20 11.84 2.15 -8.62
CA LEU A 20 11.44 1.84 -7.24
C LEU A 20 10.01 2.29 -6.95
N LEU A 21 9.59 3.47 -7.43
CA LEU A 21 8.22 3.96 -7.29
C LEU A 21 7.20 3.06 -8.00
N LEU A 22 7.51 2.59 -9.22
CA LEU A 22 6.66 1.64 -9.95
C LEU A 22 6.53 0.30 -9.20
N LYS A 23 7.61 -0.15 -8.55
CA LYS A 23 7.58 -1.35 -7.71
C LYS A 23 6.75 -1.12 -6.44
N GLU A 24 6.89 0.03 -5.79
CA GLU A 24 6.05 0.47 -4.67
C GLU A 24 4.57 0.48 -5.06
N GLN A 25 4.25 1.03 -6.23
CA GLN A 25 2.90 1.09 -6.79
C GLN A 25 2.31 -0.30 -6.99
N GLY A 26 3.09 -1.26 -7.49
CA GLY A 26 2.66 -2.65 -7.60
C GLY A 26 2.26 -3.26 -6.25
N TYR A 27 3.01 -2.96 -5.17
CA TYR A 27 2.65 -3.42 -3.83
C TYR A 27 1.39 -2.75 -3.29
N TYR A 28 1.24 -1.44 -3.45
CA TYR A 28 0.01 -0.75 -3.03
C TYR A 28 -1.21 -1.23 -3.80
N GLN A 29 -1.10 -1.48 -5.11
CA GLN A 29 -2.18 -2.05 -5.90
C GLN A 29 -2.55 -3.45 -5.39
N ALA A 30 -1.56 -4.31 -5.10
CA ALA A 30 -1.83 -5.62 -4.53
C ALA A 30 -2.51 -5.54 -3.14
N ILE A 31 -2.14 -4.57 -2.30
CA ILE A 31 -2.82 -4.31 -1.02
C ILE A 31 -4.26 -3.88 -1.25
N TYR A 32 -4.50 -2.99 -2.23
CA TYR A 32 -5.85 -2.54 -2.60
C TYR A 32 -6.71 -3.73 -3.01
N ASP A 33 -6.25 -4.56 -3.94
CA ASP A 33 -6.98 -5.74 -4.44
C ASP A 33 -7.32 -6.73 -3.30
N ILE A 34 -6.37 -6.96 -2.38
CA ILE A 34 -6.60 -7.80 -1.19
C ILE A 34 -7.63 -7.16 -0.25
N THR A 35 -7.63 -5.82 -0.14
CA THR A 35 -8.60 -5.08 0.67
C THR A 35 -10.01 -5.13 0.06
N GLU A 36 -10.13 -5.15 -1.27
CA GLU A 36 -11.40 -5.40 -1.97
C GLU A 36 -11.90 -6.84 -1.77
N ASP A 37 -11.05 -7.86 -1.88
CA ASP A 37 -11.42 -9.25 -1.60
C ASP A 37 -11.86 -9.42 -0.13
N GLU A 38 -11.12 -8.82 0.81
CA GLU A 38 -11.52 -8.78 2.21
C GLU A 38 -12.91 -8.15 2.39
N HIS A 39 -13.14 -6.99 1.76
CA HIS A 39 -14.42 -6.30 1.83
C HIS A 39 -15.56 -7.18 1.34
N GLY A 40 -15.37 -7.82 0.18
CA GLY A 40 -16.35 -8.75 -0.40
C GLY A 40 -16.67 -9.92 0.52
N ARG A 41 -15.66 -10.48 1.21
CA ARG A 41 -15.84 -11.58 2.18
C ARG A 41 -16.60 -11.11 3.42
N LEU A 42 -16.25 -9.94 3.97
CA LEU A 42 -16.89 -9.38 5.16
C LEU A 42 -18.36 -9.02 4.91
N VAL A 43 -18.66 -8.37 3.78
CA VAL A 43 -20.03 -8.01 3.39
C VAL A 43 -20.91 -9.25 3.22
N ARG A 44 -20.36 -10.35 2.69
CA ARG A 44 -21.08 -11.63 2.53
C ARG A 44 -21.17 -12.45 3.82
N GLY A 45 -20.66 -11.94 4.95
CA GLY A 45 -20.66 -12.68 6.22
C GLY A 45 -19.83 -13.95 6.18
N ARG A 46 -18.78 -14.00 5.34
CA ARG A 46 -17.88 -15.16 5.29
C ARG A 46 -17.18 -15.34 6.64
N PRO A 47 -16.86 -16.58 7.04
CA PRO A 47 -16.10 -16.88 8.25
C PRO A 47 -14.78 -16.08 8.35
N LEU A 48 -14.44 -15.60 9.55
CA LEU A 48 -13.24 -14.79 9.78
C LEU A 48 -11.93 -15.51 9.43
N ASN A 49 -11.88 -16.84 9.53
CA ASN A 49 -10.70 -17.62 9.11
C ASN A 49 -10.39 -17.47 7.61
N GLU A 50 -11.41 -17.25 6.76
CA GLU A 50 -11.22 -16.94 5.34
C GLU A 50 -10.62 -15.54 5.12
N VAL A 51 -10.78 -14.61 6.07
CA VAL A 51 -10.22 -13.25 6.03
C VAL A 51 -8.80 -13.22 6.60
N MET A 52 -8.50 -14.04 7.61
CA MET A 52 -7.17 -14.09 8.25
C MET A 52 -6.03 -14.35 7.27
N GLY A 53 -6.27 -15.16 6.23
CA GLY A 53 -5.27 -15.39 5.18
C GLY A 53 -4.92 -14.13 4.38
N LEU A 54 -5.91 -13.26 4.16
CA LEU A 54 -5.72 -11.98 3.46
C LEU A 54 -4.92 -11.00 4.31
N LEU A 55 -5.21 -10.90 5.61
CA LEU A 55 -4.47 -10.05 6.55
C LEU A 55 -2.99 -10.42 6.60
N LYS A 56 -2.66 -11.72 6.58
CA LYS A 56 -1.26 -12.19 6.52
C LYS A 56 -0.56 -11.73 5.24
N LYS A 57 -1.24 -11.81 4.08
CA LYS A 57 -0.69 -11.34 2.80
C LYS A 57 -0.45 -9.83 2.81
N LYS A 58 -1.40 -9.03 3.32
CA LYS A 58 -1.22 -7.58 3.46
C LYS A 58 0.01 -7.26 4.32
N LYS A 59 0.19 -7.96 5.45
CA LYS A 59 1.34 -7.75 6.34
C LYS A 59 2.67 -7.95 5.62
N ILE A 60 2.79 -8.99 4.78
CA ILE A 60 4.00 -9.23 3.99
C ILE A 60 4.25 -8.09 3.00
N LEU A 61 3.20 -7.64 2.30
CA LEU A 61 3.31 -6.53 1.34
C LEU A 61 3.72 -5.21 2.01
N VAL A 62 3.21 -4.92 3.22
CA VAL A 62 3.63 -3.76 4.00
C VAL A 62 5.13 -3.83 4.31
N THR A 63 5.65 -4.99 4.71
CA THR A 63 7.10 -5.15 4.91
C THR A 63 7.90 -4.93 3.63
N CYS A 64 7.40 -5.37 2.47
CA CYS A 64 8.04 -5.08 1.18
C CYS A 64 8.03 -3.57 0.85
N ILE A 65 6.97 -2.85 1.23
CA ILE A 65 6.90 -1.38 1.08
C ILE A 65 7.92 -0.72 2.00
N ASP A 66 8.03 -1.14 3.27
CA ASP A 66 9.02 -0.60 4.20
C ASP A 66 10.46 -0.74 3.65
N GLU A 67 10.78 -1.87 3.02
CA GLU A 67 12.08 -2.07 2.35
C GLU A 67 12.28 -1.11 1.16
N ILE A 68 11.23 -0.88 0.36
CA ILE A 68 11.26 0.05 -0.77
C ILE A 68 11.42 1.49 -0.28
N ASP A 69 10.69 1.91 0.75
CA ASP A 69 10.76 3.25 1.30
C ASP A 69 12.17 3.60 1.82
N ASN A 70 12.85 2.64 2.44
CA ASN A 70 14.24 2.80 2.85
C ASN A 70 15.19 3.02 1.66
N MET A 71 14.93 2.37 0.52
CA MET A 71 15.71 2.58 -0.72
C MET A 71 15.34 3.89 -1.43
N LEU A 72 14.09 4.34 -1.30
CA LEU A 72 13.59 5.57 -1.90
C LEU A 72 14.05 6.82 -1.15
N ALA A 73 14.18 6.75 0.18
CA ALA A 73 14.52 7.89 1.03
C ALA A 73 15.70 8.75 0.51
N PRO A 74 16.89 8.19 0.20
CA PRO A 74 17.99 9.01 -0.31
C PRO A 74 17.73 9.58 -1.72
N LEU A 75 16.95 8.87 -2.55
CA LEU A 75 16.66 9.28 -3.94
C LEU A 75 15.59 10.38 -4.00
N ARG A 76 14.62 10.36 -3.08
CA ARG A 76 13.56 11.39 -2.98
C ARG A 76 14.17 12.77 -2.70
N ASN A 77 15.18 12.85 -1.83
CA ASN A 77 15.87 14.12 -1.52
C ASN A 77 16.57 14.69 -2.76
N ILE A 78 17.34 13.85 -3.46
CA ILE A 78 18.04 14.25 -4.69
C ILE A 78 17.04 14.72 -5.75
N TRP A 79 15.92 14.02 -5.91
CA TRP A 79 14.89 14.42 -6.85
C TRP A 79 14.24 15.76 -6.48
N ILE A 80 13.93 16.01 -5.21
CA ILE A 80 13.33 17.29 -4.78
C ILE A 80 14.26 18.48 -5.09
N GLU A 81 15.56 18.30 -4.89
CA GLU A 81 16.58 19.34 -5.11
C GLU A 81 16.85 19.62 -6.59
N HIS A 82 16.74 18.59 -7.44
CA HIS A 82 17.16 18.66 -8.84
C HIS A 82 16.02 18.48 -9.86
N LYS A 83 14.76 18.35 -9.43
CA LYS A 83 13.63 18.14 -10.34
C LYS A 83 13.57 19.21 -11.42
N ASP A 84 13.26 18.78 -12.63
CA ASP A 84 13.13 19.61 -13.82
C ASP A 84 11.88 19.21 -14.63
N ASP A 85 11.74 19.78 -15.83
CA ASP A 85 10.66 19.48 -16.76
C ASP A 85 10.97 18.31 -17.71
N SER A 86 11.96 17.46 -17.36
CA SER A 86 12.27 16.27 -18.16
C SER A 86 11.13 15.26 -18.14
N ALA A 87 11.04 14.45 -19.19
CA ALA A 87 10.01 13.41 -19.31
C ALA A 87 10.02 12.44 -18.10
N VAL A 88 11.21 12.11 -17.58
CA VAL A 88 11.36 11.22 -16.42
C VAL A 88 10.84 11.87 -15.14
N CYS A 89 11.11 13.16 -14.92
CA CYS A 89 10.58 13.90 -13.77
C CYS A 89 9.05 13.99 -13.82
N ILE A 90 8.46 14.21 -14.99
CA ILE A 90 7.00 14.20 -15.19
C ILE A 90 6.43 12.82 -14.86
N GLU A 91 7.05 11.75 -15.34
CA GLU A 91 6.62 10.37 -15.06
C GLU A 91 6.68 10.06 -13.57
N ILE A 92 7.75 10.46 -12.87
CA ILE A 92 7.86 10.35 -11.41
C ILE A 92 6.70 11.08 -10.72
N GLN A 93 6.38 12.32 -11.11
CA GLN A 93 5.26 13.08 -10.52
C GLN A 93 3.91 12.39 -10.73
N GLN A 94 3.69 11.83 -11.92
CA GLN A 94 2.48 11.08 -12.24
C GLN A 94 2.39 9.80 -11.38
N THR A 95 3.47 9.03 -11.26
CA THR A 95 3.51 7.83 -10.42
C THR A 95 3.25 8.16 -8.95
N VAL A 96 3.84 9.23 -8.41
CA VAL A 96 3.58 9.68 -7.02
C VAL A 96 2.12 10.07 -6.82
N SER A 97 1.51 10.75 -7.80
CA SER A 97 0.10 11.13 -7.74
C SER A 97 -0.82 9.90 -7.78
N GLN A 98 -0.53 8.92 -8.64
CA GLN A 98 -1.27 7.66 -8.69
C GLN A 98 -1.13 6.85 -7.39
N LEU A 99 0.06 6.83 -6.79
CA LEU A 99 0.30 6.22 -5.48
C LEU A 99 -0.58 6.83 -4.39
N ASP A 100 -0.64 8.17 -4.30
CA ASP A 100 -1.48 8.87 -3.33
C ASP A 100 -2.98 8.55 -3.52
N GLU A 101 -3.46 8.48 -4.76
CA GLU A 101 -4.83 8.07 -5.05
C GLU A 101 -5.12 6.63 -4.60
N THR A 102 -4.24 5.68 -4.92
CA THR A 102 -4.39 4.27 -4.53
C THR A 102 -4.36 4.13 -3.01
N LEU A 103 -3.48 4.86 -2.32
CA LEU A 103 -3.40 4.85 -0.86
C LEU A 103 -4.70 5.38 -0.24
N LYS A 104 -5.23 6.51 -0.73
CA LYS A 104 -6.50 7.08 -0.26
C LYS A 104 -7.65 6.09 -0.42
N LYS A 105 -7.78 5.46 -1.60
CA LYS A 105 -8.82 4.44 -1.85
C LYS A 105 -8.68 3.25 -0.91
N THR A 106 -7.46 2.76 -0.73
CA THR A 106 -7.14 1.64 0.17
C THR A 106 -7.51 1.96 1.61
N LEU A 107 -7.10 3.13 2.13
CA LEU A 107 -7.39 3.54 3.51
C LEU A 107 -8.88 3.65 3.80
N VAL A 108 -9.66 4.25 2.88
CA VAL A 108 -11.12 4.37 3.03
C VAL A 108 -11.77 2.98 3.10
N LEU A 109 -11.34 2.06 2.24
CA LEU A 109 -11.89 0.70 2.21
C LEU A 109 -11.47 -0.12 3.44
N ASP A 110 -10.22 -0.03 3.85
CA ASP A 110 -9.70 -0.73 5.03
C ASP A 110 -10.41 -0.27 6.31
N GLN A 111 -10.68 1.04 6.46
CA GLN A 111 -11.49 1.56 7.58
C GLN A 111 -12.90 0.93 7.63
N ARG A 112 -13.54 0.75 6.46
CA ARG A 112 -14.85 0.08 6.38
C ARG A 112 -14.72 -1.40 6.76
N ASN A 113 -13.68 -2.09 6.30
CA ASN A 113 -13.42 -3.49 6.65
C ASN A 113 -13.21 -3.67 8.15
N GLN A 114 -12.46 -2.78 8.79
CA GLN A 114 -12.27 -2.78 10.24
C GLN A 114 -13.59 -2.62 11.00
N GLN A 115 -14.50 -1.77 10.53
CA GLN A 115 -15.83 -1.61 11.13
C GLN A 115 -16.68 -2.89 11.01
N LEU A 116 -16.72 -3.50 9.82
CA LEU A 116 -17.43 -4.77 9.59
C LEU A 116 -16.85 -5.90 10.44
N MET A 117 -15.54 -5.99 10.54
CA MET A 117 -14.87 -7.00 11.35
C MET A 117 -15.18 -6.85 12.84
N LYS A 118 -15.19 -5.61 13.37
CA LYS A 118 -15.62 -5.31 14.75
C LYS A 118 -17.06 -5.76 15.02
N GLN A 119 -17.97 -5.55 14.05
CA GLN A 119 -19.36 -6.00 14.17
C GLN A 119 -19.47 -7.54 14.19
N GLN A 120 -18.75 -8.25 13.33
CA GLN A 120 -18.76 -9.71 13.35
C GLN A 120 -18.18 -10.29 14.66
N LEU A 121 -17.10 -9.69 15.16
CA LEU A 121 -16.48 -10.10 16.43
C LEU A 121 -17.41 -9.88 17.63
N SER A 122 -18.20 -8.79 17.66
CA SER A 122 -19.16 -8.55 18.74
C SER A 122 -20.33 -9.53 18.71
N VAL A 123 -20.79 -9.94 17.53
CA VAL A 123 -21.81 -11.00 17.39
C VAL A 123 -21.28 -12.34 17.89
N LEU A 124 -20.06 -12.72 17.50
CA LEU A 124 -19.44 -13.97 17.94
C LEU A 124 -19.22 -14.00 19.45
N SER A 125 -18.72 -12.92 20.06
CA SER A 125 -18.52 -12.87 21.51
C SER A 125 -19.83 -12.97 22.30
N ALA A 126 -20.90 -12.34 21.80
CA ALA A 126 -22.23 -12.45 22.39
C ALA A 126 -22.82 -13.88 22.29
N GLN A 127 -22.52 -14.61 21.21
CA GLN A 127 -22.93 -16.01 21.06
C GLN A 127 -22.19 -16.93 22.04
N VAL A 128 -20.87 -16.76 22.19
CA VAL A 128 -20.05 -17.53 23.14
C VAL A 128 -20.52 -17.30 24.59
N ALA A 129 -20.85 -16.05 24.95
CA ALA A 129 -21.35 -15.71 26.29
C ALA A 129 -22.74 -16.30 26.62
N LYS A 130 -23.55 -16.59 25.59
CA LYS A 130 -24.86 -17.26 25.76
C LYS A 130 -24.72 -18.78 25.85
N GLY A 131 -23.75 -19.37 25.14
CA GLY A 131 -23.51 -20.83 25.15
C GLY A 131 -22.89 -21.37 26.45
N THR A 132 -22.31 -20.52 27.29
CA THR A 132 -21.64 -20.91 28.55
C THR A 132 -22.55 -20.88 29.79
N LYS A 133 -23.84 -20.51 29.65
CA LYS A 133 -24.81 -20.48 30.77
C LYS A 133 -25.66 -21.76 30.92
N GLY A 134 -25.22 -22.87 30.34
CA GLY A 134 -25.95 -24.15 30.38
C GLY A 134 -25.04 -25.35 30.56
N VAL A 135 -24.32 -25.42 31.67
CA VAL A 135 -23.78 -26.65 32.27
C VAL A 135 -23.86 -26.51 33.78
#